data_AF-A0A397ISU1-F1
#
_entry.id   AF-A0A397ISU1-F1
#
_cell.length_a   1.000
_cell.length_b   1.000
_cell.length_c   1.000
_cell.angle_alpha   90.00
_cell.angle_beta   90.00
_cell.angle_gamma   90.00
#
_symmetry.space_group_name_H-M   'P 1'
#
loop_
_entity.id
_entity.type
_entity.pdbx_description
1 polymer ?
#
loop_
_entity_poly.entity_id
_entity_poly.type
_entity_poly.pdbx_seq_one_letter_code
_entity_poly.pdbx_strand_id
1 'polypeptide(L)'
;MPFESFQKTCKNLQNFYEKGKLYDVQIIIENHPPPPNAKTFYAHKFFLCSQSPYFEQHLIPDDDDINDKEENVTNLLVIKDMSTEVFEVLFQYIYSSTIEFNDKSGSELFEILLGANKLKIKVLVHGIQSHLIEYQNEYLCKNFAMIYRTCHEFEEFQILLQYCNDIINNSPEIIFSALDFNSIQENLIINLLKRDELKINEIDIWNHILDWGLHRIEKLSSSSKDSKDPKTMDSNDFKILASILKNYIPLIRFIQFSSEQFKSMVRPYKKILPVELYEELIEYFLTSGIKLNSIITIPPPRHGLIDSTIITSKHTAFIASWIDRKDKQNIYFHSYECDENPYDFKLLLRGSRDNFSSTVFHEMCDNKTNTVCVMKVIGTNEILGGYNPLEWRKIEAEWATSHNSFIFSFPTNNFSDAILSRLSIRKKSISWEVDDGPSWGYDLMMKGPNLKKKCFAGCPNFQSMYERPIRINSNEFEIFDYEILLIYCNVVQVIFLDNSFPIAKSITSRLSIRKKSISWEVDDGPSWGYDLMMKGPNLKKKCFAGCPNFQSMYERPIRINSNEFEIFDYELNRSQGNSKGRPIASFKVPQSGFSCS
;
A
#
# COMPACT_ATOMS: atom_id res chain seq x y z
N MET A 1 36.82 -41.95 1.75
CA MET A 1 37.76 -40.82 1.79
C MET A 1 38.10 -40.43 0.35
N PRO A 2 37.50 -39.38 -0.23
CA PRO A 2 37.94 -38.88 -1.52
C PRO A 2 39.32 -38.24 -1.36
N PHE A 3 40.22 -38.60 -2.27
CA PHE A 3 41.67 -38.39 -2.27
C PHE A 3 42.14 -36.92 -2.13
N GLU A 4 43.12 -36.68 -1.24
CA GLU A 4 43.98 -35.46 -1.26
C GLU A 4 44.70 -35.24 -2.61
N SER A 5 44.78 -36.26 -3.47
CA SER A 5 45.44 -36.13 -4.77
C SER A 5 44.71 -35.21 -5.74
N PHE A 6 43.37 -35.10 -5.70
CA PHE A 6 42.64 -34.23 -6.64
C PHE A 6 42.93 -32.76 -6.36
N GLN A 7 42.85 -32.33 -5.08
CA GLN A 7 43.20 -30.96 -4.69
C GLN A 7 44.67 -30.63 -5.00
N LYS A 8 45.59 -31.58 -4.82
CA LYS A 8 47.00 -31.41 -5.19
C LYS A 8 47.18 -31.27 -6.70
N THR A 9 46.46 -32.05 -7.51
CA THR A 9 46.45 -31.93 -8.97
C THR A 9 45.91 -30.57 -9.41
N CYS A 10 44.79 -30.10 -8.84
CA CYS A 10 44.25 -28.76 -9.12
C CYS A 10 45.27 -27.65 -8.79
N LYS A 11 45.95 -27.73 -7.62
CA LYS A 11 47.02 -26.78 -7.25
C LYS A 11 48.22 -26.82 -8.20
N ASN A 12 48.65 -28.00 -8.64
CA ASN A 12 49.73 -28.13 -9.61
C ASN A 12 49.35 -27.55 -10.98
N LEU A 13 48.10 -27.71 -11.37
CA LEU A 13 47.55 -27.15 -12.61
C LEU A 13 47.43 -25.62 -12.55
N GLN A 14 46.99 -25.06 -11.42
CA GLN A 14 46.98 -23.62 -11.16
C GLN A 14 48.39 -23.01 -11.22
N ASN A 15 49.42 -23.76 -10.82
CA ASN A 15 50.83 -23.33 -10.92
C ASN A 15 51.32 -23.19 -12.38
N PHE A 16 50.76 -23.94 -13.34
CA PHE A 16 51.07 -23.74 -14.77
C PHE A 16 50.51 -22.41 -15.29
N TYR A 17 49.33 -22.01 -14.81
CA TYR A 17 48.77 -20.68 -15.02
C TYR A 17 49.66 -19.58 -14.45
N GLU A 18 50.04 -19.67 -13.16
CA GLU A 18 50.89 -18.67 -12.50
C GLU A 18 52.27 -18.50 -13.17
N LYS A 19 52.79 -19.59 -13.76
CA LYS A 19 54.11 -19.59 -14.45
C LYS A 19 54.03 -19.28 -15.94
N GLY A 20 52.85 -19.14 -16.54
CA GLY A 20 52.65 -18.86 -17.96
C GLY A 20 53.26 -19.91 -18.90
N LYS A 21 53.21 -21.20 -18.53
CA LYS A 21 53.80 -22.31 -19.31
C LYS A 21 52.71 -23.19 -19.93
N LEU A 22 53.00 -23.79 -21.09
CA LEU A 22 52.12 -24.74 -21.79
C LEU A 22 50.81 -24.15 -22.32
N TYR A 23 50.75 -22.84 -22.56
CA TYR A 23 49.60 -22.21 -23.20
C TYR A 23 49.44 -22.71 -24.65
N ASP A 24 48.20 -22.93 -25.07
CA ASP A 24 47.81 -23.40 -26.40
C ASP A 24 46.78 -22.46 -27.06
N VAL A 25 46.42 -21.36 -26.40
CA VAL A 25 45.56 -20.30 -26.94
C VAL A 25 45.94 -18.92 -26.39
N GLN A 26 45.81 -17.91 -27.25
CA GLN A 26 45.90 -16.49 -26.93
C GLN A 26 44.51 -15.87 -26.98
N ILE A 27 44.19 -15.04 -25.99
CA ILE A 27 42.92 -14.30 -25.91
C ILE A 27 43.23 -12.81 -25.93
N ILE A 28 42.62 -12.09 -26.87
CA ILE A 28 42.70 -10.64 -26.96
C ILE A 28 41.33 -10.05 -26.60
N ILE A 29 41.34 -9.08 -25.70
CA ILE A 29 40.16 -8.30 -25.34
C ILE A 29 40.13 -7.04 -26.22
N GLU A 30 39.18 -6.98 -27.15
CA GLU A 30 39.02 -5.85 -28.06
C GLU A 30 37.99 -4.87 -27.49
N ASN A 31 38.49 -3.73 -27.02
CA ASN A 31 37.69 -2.57 -26.63
C ASN A 31 37.66 -1.55 -27.78
N HIS A 32 36.52 -0.88 -27.98
CA HIS A 32 36.43 0.23 -28.94
C HIS A 32 36.17 1.56 -28.21
N PRO A 33 37.06 2.56 -28.32
CA PRO A 33 38.33 2.55 -29.05
C PRO A 33 39.41 1.67 -28.37
N PRO A 34 40.37 1.10 -29.13
CA PRO A 34 41.38 0.21 -28.58
C PRO A 34 42.27 0.96 -27.57
N PRO A 35 42.43 0.46 -26.33
CA PRO A 35 43.34 1.08 -25.38
C PRO A 35 44.77 0.97 -25.91
N PRO A 36 45.65 1.93 -25.57
CA PRO A 36 47.05 1.91 -26.01
C PRO A 36 47.82 0.66 -25.58
N ASN A 37 47.28 -0.14 -24.65
CA ASN A 37 47.84 -1.37 -24.11
C ASN A 37 46.80 -2.52 -24.15
N ALA A 38 46.37 -2.97 -25.32
CA ALA A 38 45.52 -4.16 -25.43
C ALA A 38 46.24 -5.38 -24.81
N LYS A 39 45.76 -5.86 -23.66
CA LYS A 39 46.38 -6.96 -22.91
C LYS A 39 46.04 -8.28 -23.59
N THR A 40 47.07 -9.05 -23.93
CA THR A 40 46.92 -10.41 -24.45
C THR A 40 47.03 -11.40 -23.29
N PHE A 41 46.08 -12.31 -23.19
CA PHE A 41 46.05 -13.37 -22.17
C PHE A 41 46.48 -14.69 -22.80
N TYR A 42 47.44 -15.36 -22.17
CA TYR A 42 47.91 -16.68 -22.60
C TYR A 42 47.24 -17.75 -21.73
N ALA A 43 46.56 -18.71 -22.34
CA ALA A 43 45.68 -19.62 -21.64
C ALA A 43 45.74 -21.05 -22.19
N HIS A 44 45.00 -21.93 -21.54
CA HIS A 44 44.93 -23.36 -21.82
C HIS A 44 43.49 -23.72 -22.22
N LYS A 45 43.28 -24.24 -23.43
CA LYS A 45 41.95 -24.62 -23.95
C LYS A 45 41.22 -25.55 -23.00
N PHE A 46 41.92 -26.55 -22.43
CA PHE A 46 41.33 -27.50 -21.49
C PHE A 46 40.65 -26.82 -20.28
N PHE A 47 41.30 -25.86 -19.62
CA PHE A 47 40.72 -25.18 -18.47
C PHE A 47 39.54 -24.31 -18.86
N LEU A 48 39.70 -23.52 -19.93
CA LEU A 48 38.66 -22.64 -20.45
C LEU A 48 37.38 -23.42 -20.79
N CYS A 49 37.50 -24.47 -21.61
CA CYS A 49 36.36 -25.29 -22.03
C CYS A 49 35.74 -26.06 -20.87
N SER A 50 36.54 -26.48 -19.87
CA SER A 50 36.00 -27.20 -18.70
C SER A 50 35.08 -26.36 -17.80
N GLN A 51 35.25 -25.03 -17.80
CA GLN A 51 34.52 -24.11 -16.92
C GLN A 51 33.44 -23.31 -17.64
N SER A 52 33.48 -23.26 -18.97
CA SER A 52 32.68 -22.32 -19.74
C SER A 52 32.33 -22.89 -21.11
N PRO A 53 31.03 -23.12 -21.37
CA PRO A 53 30.53 -23.54 -22.69
C PRO A 53 30.83 -22.53 -23.80
N TYR A 54 31.08 -21.27 -23.45
CA TYR A 54 31.48 -20.25 -24.42
C TYR A 54 32.82 -20.62 -25.07
N PHE A 55 33.82 -20.99 -24.26
CA PHE A 55 35.13 -21.37 -24.80
C PHE A 55 35.09 -22.70 -25.53
N GLU A 56 34.30 -23.67 -25.03
CA GLU A 56 34.10 -24.94 -25.73
C GLU A 56 33.62 -24.71 -27.18
N GLN A 57 32.57 -23.89 -27.34
CA GLN A 57 31.99 -23.54 -28.63
C GLN A 57 32.94 -22.77 -29.57
N HIS A 58 33.87 -21.98 -29.04
CA HIS A 58 34.73 -21.10 -29.85
C HIS A 58 36.16 -21.61 -30.05
N LEU A 59 36.60 -22.61 -29.27
CA LEU A 59 37.97 -23.14 -29.31
C LEU A 59 38.06 -24.59 -29.77
N ILE A 60 36.95 -25.34 -29.73
CA ILE A 60 36.88 -26.72 -30.22
C ILE A 60 36.15 -26.72 -31.57
N PRO A 61 36.75 -27.24 -32.66
CA PRO A 61 36.08 -27.37 -33.95
C PRO A 61 34.90 -28.35 -33.88
N ASP A 62 33.83 -28.09 -34.63
CA ASP A 62 32.77 -29.07 -34.85
C ASP A 62 33.28 -30.24 -35.72
N ASP A 63 32.79 -31.45 -35.46
CA ASP A 63 33.22 -32.68 -36.15
C ASP A 63 33.03 -32.62 -37.69
N ASP A 64 32.09 -31.80 -38.18
CA ASP A 64 31.81 -31.61 -39.61
C ASP A 64 32.84 -30.67 -40.32
N ASP A 65 33.65 -29.91 -39.57
CA ASP A 65 34.58 -28.89 -40.08
C ASP A 65 36.05 -29.39 -40.15
N ILE A 66 36.30 -30.65 -39.73
CA ILE A 66 37.64 -31.25 -39.62
C ILE A 66 38.27 -31.55 -41.00
N ASN A 67 37.46 -31.68 -42.06
CA ASN A 67 37.95 -32.17 -43.35
C ASN A 67 38.47 -31.10 -44.33
N ASP A 68 38.33 -29.79 -44.06
CA ASP A 68 38.66 -28.75 -45.07
C ASP A 68 39.61 -27.63 -44.61
N LYS A 69 40.15 -27.62 -43.38
CA LYS A 69 41.03 -26.52 -42.92
C LYS A 69 42.17 -26.96 -41.99
N GLU A 70 43.13 -27.73 -42.52
CA GLU A 70 44.41 -27.97 -41.82
C GLU A 70 45.27 -26.70 -41.62
N GLU A 71 44.90 -25.55 -42.22
CA GLU A 71 45.72 -24.32 -42.17
C GLU A 71 45.18 -23.17 -41.30
N ASN A 72 44.04 -23.29 -40.60
CA ASN A 72 43.49 -22.17 -39.81
C ASN A 72 42.85 -22.56 -38.47
N VAL A 73 43.48 -23.46 -37.69
CA VAL A 73 43.24 -23.49 -36.23
C VAL A 73 43.95 -22.26 -35.64
N THR A 74 43.35 -21.09 -35.76
CA THR A 74 43.91 -19.89 -35.12
C THR A 74 43.83 -20.08 -33.62
N ASN A 75 44.99 -20.28 -32.98
CA ASN A 75 45.16 -20.29 -31.51
C ASN A 75 44.96 -18.88 -30.91
N LEU A 76 44.07 -18.08 -31.49
CA LEU A 76 43.77 -16.71 -31.15
C LEU A 76 42.25 -16.55 -31.08
N LEU A 77 41.76 -16.14 -29.92
CA LEU A 77 40.36 -15.80 -29.68
C LEU A 77 40.26 -14.31 -29.36
N VAL A 78 39.34 -13.61 -30.03
CA VAL A 78 39.08 -12.20 -29.76
C VAL A 78 37.73 -12.08 -29.07
N ILE A 79 37.72 -11.52 -27.85
CA ILE A 79 36.49 -11.26 -27.09
C ILE A 79 36.22 -9.76 -27.14
N LYS A 80 35.03 -9.41 -27.59
CA LYS A 80 34.55 -8.02 -27.70
C LYS A 80 33.67 -7.66 -26.50
N ASP A 81 33.33 -6.38 -26.34
CA ASP A 81 32.37 -5.85 -25.35
C ASP A 81 32.60 -6.36 -23.92
N MET A 82 33.85 -6.37 -23.47
CA MET A 82 34.24 -6.71 -22.11
C MET A 82 35.52 -5.95 -21.77
N SER A 83 35.60 -5.34 -20.59
CA SER A 83 36.83 -4.68 -20.17
C SER A 83 37.93 -5.70 -19.84
N THR A 84 39.19 -5.27 -19.95
CA THR A 84 40.35 -6.12 -19.64
C THR A 84 40.34 -6.53 -18.16
N GLU A 85 39.91 -5.62 -17.30
CA GLU A 85 39.84 -5.76 -15.85
C GLU A 85 38.79 -6.80 -15.45
N VAL A 86 37.60 -6.73 -16.06
CA VAL A 86 36.55 -7.74 -15.86
C VAL A 86 37.01 -9.10 -16.35
N PHE A 87 37.61 -9.17 -17.54
CA PHE A 87 38.12 -10.43 -18.06
C PHE A 87 39.20 -11.02 -17.17
N GLU A 88 40.11 -10.22 -16.62
CA GLU A 88 41.17 -10.70 -15.73
C GLU A 88 40.62 -11.35 -14.45
N VAL A 89 39.58 -10.78 -13.87
CA VAL A 89 38.88 -11.37 -12.71
C VAL A 89 38.22 -12.69 -13.08
N LEU A 90 37.49 -12.74 -14.20
CA LEU A 90 36.84 -13.97 -14.67
C LEU A 90 37.86 -15.04 -15.05
N PHE A 91 38.98 -14.63 -15.63
CA PHE A 91 40.08 -15.50 -16.00
C PHE A 91 40.72 -16.12 -14.76
N GLN A 92 40.97 -15.36 -13.70
CA GLN A 92 41.43 -15.90 -12.41
C GLN A 92 40.42 -16.89 -11.80
N TYR A 93 39.12 -16.60 -11.89
CA TYR A 93 38.08 -17.51 -11.41
C TYR A 93 38.11 -18.86 -12.17
N ILE A 94 38.30 -18.85 -13.49
CA ILE A 94 38.36 -20.08 -14.30
C ILE A 94 39.49 -21.03 -13.82
N TYR A 95 40.62 -20.50 -13.34
CA TYR A 95 41.74 -21.33 -12.87
C TYR A 95 41.71 -21.67 -11.39
N SER A 96 41.09 -20.83 -10.55
CA SER A 96 41.10 -20.98 -9.10
C SER A 96 39.78 -21.48 -8.51
N SER A 97 38.69 -21.35 -9.27
CA SER A 97 37.30 -21.53 -8.81
C SER A 97 36.93 -20.64 -7.62
N THR A 98 37.70 -19.58 -7.36
CA THR A 98 37.50 -18.64 -6.25
C THR A 98 37.49 -17.21 -6.77
N ILE A 99 36.67 -16.37 -6.16
CA ILE A 99 36.60 -14.94 -6.46
C ILE A 99 36.34 -14.19 -5.16
N GLU A 100 37.09 -13.12 -4.93
CA GLU A 100 36.91 -12.27 -3.76
C GLU A 100 36.08 -11.04 -4.16
N PHE A 101 34.92 -10.87 -3.51
CA PHE A 101 33.98 -9.78 -3.79
C PHE A 101 34.11 -8.59 -2.83
N ASN A 102 34.75 -8.78 -1.66
CA ASN A 102 34.67 -7.85 -0.52
C ASN A 102 35.13 -6.42 -0.82
N ASP A 103 36.03 -6.22 -1.79
CA ASP A 103 36.59 -4.90 -2.12
C ASP A 103 35.97 -4.27 -3.39
N LYS A 104 34.97 -4.90 -4.00
CA LYS A 104 34.38 -4.46 -5.27
C LYS A 104 33.09 -3.68 -5.06
N SER A 105 32.95 -2.57 -5.78
CA SER A 105 31.71 -1.78 -5.81
C SER A 105 30.57 -2.54 -6.50
N GLY A 106 29.33 -2.13 -6.22
CA GLY A 106 28.16 -2.69 -6.91
C GLY A 106 28.23 -2.59 -8.44
N SER A 107 28.84 -1.52 -8.97
CA SER A 107 29.04 -1.35 -10.42
C SER A 107 30.02 -2.36 -10.99
N GLU A 108 31.17 -2.54 -10.34
CA GLU A 108 32.18 -3.53 -10.76
C GLU A 108 31.63 -4.94 -10.70
N LEU A 109 30.89 -5.28 -9.63
CA LEU A 109 30.24 -6.58 -9.50
C LEU A 109 29.18 -6.81 -10.58
N PHE A 110 28.43 -5.79 -10.95
CA PHE A 110 27.46 -5.88 -12.04
C PHE A 110 28.12 -6.06 -13.41
N GLU A 111 29.24 -5.39 -13.68
CA GLU A 111 30.03 -5.62 -14.90
C GLU A 111 30.62 -7.05 -14.94
N ILE A 112 31.11 -7.56 -13.81
CA ILE A 112 31.58 -8.94 -13.70
C ILE A 112 30.43 -9.93 -13.93
N LEU A 113 29.22 -9.64 -13.43
CA LEU A 113 28.02 -10.45 -13.68
C LEU A 113 27.73 -10.53 -15.20
N LEU A 114 27.77 -9.40 -15.91
CA LEU A 114 27.56 -9.36 -17.36
C LEU A 114 28.63 -10.16 -18.10
N GLY A 115 29.90 -10.02 -17.70
CA GLY A 115 31.00 -10.80 -18.29
C GLY A 115 30.89 -12.30 -18.02
N ALA A 116 30.52 -12.69 -16.79
CA ALA A 116 30.28 -14.08 -16.43
C ALA A 116 29.15 -14.69 -17.24
N ASN A 117 28.08 -13.93 -17.50
CA ASN A 117 26.97 -14.36 -18.35
C ASN A 117 27.42 -14.53 -19.81
N LYS A 118 28.19 -13.58 -20.35
CA LYS A 118 28.76 -13.66 -21.71
C LYS A 118 29.61 -14.91 -21.90
N LEU A 119 30.42 -15.25 -20.89
CA LEU A 119 31.23 -16.48 -20.86
C LEU A 119 30.42 -17.73 -20.45
N LYS A 120 29.10 -17.63 -20.24
CA LYS A 120 28.20 -18.73 -19.87
C LYS A 120 28.63 -19.47 -18.58
N ILE A 121 29.22 -18.77 -17.60
CA ILE A 121 29.69 -19.35 -16.32
C ILE A 121 28.54 -19.32 -15.28
N LYS A 122 27.60 -20.26 -15.40
CA LYS A 122 26.33 -20.24 -14.64
C LYS A 122 26.47 -20.18 -13.11
N VAL A 123 27.41 -20.95 -12.54
CA VAL A 123 27.62 -20.98 -11.08
C VAL A 123 28.02 -19.60 -10.56
N LEU A 124 28.90 -18.92 -11.29
CA LEU A 124 29.36 -17.58 -10.92
C LEU A 124 28.25 -16.54 -11.10
N VAL A 125 27.47 -16.62 -12.18
CA VAL A 125 26.29 -15.76 -12.42
C VAL A 125 25.30 -15.83 -11.25
N HIS A 126 24.98 -17.03 -10.76
CA HIS A 126 24.08 -17.21 -9.62
C HIS A 126 24.68 -16.64 -8.32
N GLY A 127 25.97 -16.90 -8.09
CA GLY A 127 26.69 -16.41 -6.91
C GLY A 127 26.74 -14.88 -6.84
N ILE A 128 27.05 -14.21 -7.94
CA ILE A 128 27.13 -12.74 -7.99
C ILE A 128 25.76 -12.09 -7.80
N GLN A 129 24.69 -12.62 -8.42
CA GLN A 129 23.34 -12.09 -8.21
C GLN A 129 22.93 -12.11 -6.73
N SER A 130 23.20 -13.23 -6.05
CA SER A 130 22.89 -13.38 -4.62
C SER A 130 23.70 -12.41 -3.77
N HIS A 131 25.00 -12.27 -4.07
CA HIS A 131 25.90 -11.37 -3.35
C HIS A 131 25.53 -9.88 -3.54
N LEU A 132 25.13 -9.49 -4.76
CA LEU A 132 24.66 -8.14 -5.05
C LEU A 132 23.42 -7.78 -4.22
N ILE A 133 22.48 -8.71 -4.05
CA ILE A 133 21.26 -8.48 -3.25
C ILE A 133 21.60 -8.32 -1.77
N GLU A 134 22.48 -9.19 -1.24
CA GLU A 134 22.81 -9.23 0.18
C GLU A 134 23.69 -8.05 0.62
N TYR A 135 24.68 -7.67 -0.20
CA TYR A 135 25.73 -6.71 0.20
C TYR A 135 25.72 -5.40 -0.59
N GLN A 136 25.08 -5.35 -1.76
CA GLN A 136 25.06 -4.16 -2.64
C GLN A 136 23.64 -3.68 -2.95
N ASN A 137 22.71 -3.89 -2.02
CA ASN A 137 21.30 -3.54 -2.17
C ASN A 137 21.07 -2.07 -2.56
N GLU A 138 21.82 -1.15 -1.96
CA GLU A 138 21.74 0.28 -2.25
C GLU A 138 22.07 0.59 -3.72
N TYR A 139 23.10 -0.06 -4.27
CA TYR A 139 23.44 0.07 -5.69
C TYR A 139 22.30 -0.44 -6.57
N LEU A 140 21.68 -1.57 -6.20
CA LEU A 140 20.56 -2.13 -6.96
C LEU A 140 19.34 -1.19 -6.98
N CYS A 141 18.99 -0.63 -5.82
CA CYS A 141 17.87 0.31 -5.69
C CYS A 141 18.12 1.62 -6.45
N LYS A 142 19.34 2.17 -6.40
CA LYS A 142 19.69 3.42 -7.10
C LYS A 142 19.68 3.29 -8.62
N ASN A 143 19.96 2.10 -9.16
CA ASN A 143 20.07 1.82 -10.60
C ASN A 143 18.97 0.85 -11.08
N PHE A 144 17.78 0.97 -10.49
CA PHE A 144 16.68 0.04 -10.70
C PHE A 144 16.31 -0.10 -12.17
N ALA A 145 16.26 0.99 -12.93
CA ALA A 145 15.81 0.97 -14.33
C ALA A 145 16.77 0.17 -15.21
N MET A 146 18.08 0.40 -15.03
CA MET A 146 19.13 -0.34 -15.73
C MET A 146 19.06 -1.83 -15.40
N ILE A 147 19.01 -2.18 -14.12
CA ILE A 147 19.02 -3.57 -13.66
C ILE A 147 17.78 -4.31 -14.14
N TYR A 148 16.60 -3.71 -13.98
CA TYR A 148 15.34 -4.30 -14.41
C TYR A 148 15.37 -4.58 -15.92
N ARG A 149 15.83 -3.62 -16.73
CA ARG A 149 15.98 -3.82 -18.18
C ARG A 149 16.92 -4.98 -18.49
N THR A 150 18.10 -5.00 -17.87
CA THR A 150 19.09 -6.07 -18.09
C THR A 150 18.57 -7.44 -17.69
N CYS A 151 17.77 -7.55 -16.62
CA CYS A 151 17.15 -8.81 -16.21
C CYS A 151 16.14 -9.35 -17.23
N HIS A 152 15.50 -8.47 -18.02
CA HIS A 152 14.62 -8.87 -19.13
C HIS A 152 15.40 -9.17 -20.42
N GLU A 153 16.64 -8.70 -20.54
CA GLU A 153 17.52 -9.02 -21.67
C GLU A 153 18.19 -10.40 -21.53
N PHE A 154 18.42 -10.87 -20.30
CA PHE A 154 19.12 -12.13 -20.02
C PHE A 154 18.29 -13.09 -19.14
N GLU A 155 17.96 -14.26 -19.69
CA GLU A 155 17.15 -15.29 -19.02
C GLU A 155 17.83 -15.87 -17.76
N GLU A 156 19.16 -15.80 -17.67
CA GLU A 156 19.95 -16.29 -16.54
C GLU A 156 19.82 -15.42 -15.27
N PHE A 157 19.24 -14.21 -15.38
CA PHE A 157 19.18 -13.24 -14.28
C PHE A 157 17.90 -13.35 -13.44
N GLN A 158 17.41 -14.58 -13.24
CA GLN A 158 16.14 -14.84 -12.56
C GLN A 158 16.12 -14.38 -11.09
N ILE A 159 17.25 -14.42 -10.40
CA ILE A 159 17.34 -14.02 -8.99
C ILE A 159 17.17 -12.51 -8.86
N LEU A 160 17.88 -11.73 -9.68
CA LEU A 160 17.71 -10.27 -9.73
C LEU A 160 16.34 -9.87 -10.27
N LEU A 161 15.79 -10.61 -11.25
CA LEU A 161 14.44 -10.37 -11.74
C LEU A 161 13.40 -10.55 -10.64
N GLN A 162 13.52 -11.63 -9.84
CA GLN A 162 12.64 -11.87 -8.70
C GLN A 162 12.76 -10.74 -7.67
N TYR A 163 13.98 -10.33 -7.34
CA TYR A 163 14.23 -9.17 -6.47
C TYR A 163 13.57 -7.89 -6.98
N CYS A 164 13.68 -7.58 -8.28
CA CYS A 164 13.00 -6.43 -8.87
C CYS A 164 11.48 -6.55 -8.80
N ASN A 165 10.93 -7.74 -9.03
CA ASN A 165 9.49 -7.99 -8.91
C ASN A 165 9.00 -7.84 -7.46
N ASP A 166 9.81 -8.25 -6.49
CA ASP A 166 9.50 -8.07 -5.07
C ASP A 166 9.45 -6.58 -4.69
N ILE A 167 10.36 -5.75 -5.23
CA ILE A 167 10.28 -4.29 -5.10
C ILE A 167 9.00 -3.76 -5.75
N ILE A 168 8.73 -4.13 -7.00
CA ILE A 168 7.55 -3.67 -7.73
C ILE A 168 6.30 -4.00 -6.93
N ASN A 169 6.18 -5.20 -6.38
CA ASN A 169 4.97 -5.65 -5.69
C ASN A 169 4.85 -5.08 -4.27
N ASN A 170 5.93 -5.07 -3.50
CA ASN A 170 5.89 -4.82 -2.05
C ASN A 170 6.39 -3.44 -1.62
N SER A 171 7.31 -2.84 -2.37
CA SER A 171 7.94 -1.54 -2.05
C SER A 171 8.17 -0.65 -3.29
N PRO A 172 7.12 -0.36 -4.08
CA PRO A 172 7.25 0.41 -5.32
C PRO A 172 7.76 1.85 -5.13
N GLU A 173 7.68 2.41 -3.92
CA GLU A 173 8.23 3.72 -3.56
C GLU A 173 9.74 3.84 -3.78
N ILE A 174 10.48 2.71 -3.68
CA ILE A 174 11.92 2.65 -3.94
C ILE A 174 12.22 3.03 -5.39
N ILE A 175 11.34 2.64 -6.31
CA ILE A 175 11.51 2.88 -7.75
C ILE A 175 11.50 4.37 -8.05
N PHE A 176 10.60 5.13 -7.42
CA PHE A 176 10.56 6.59 -7.56
C PHE A 176 11.83 7.25 -7.03
N SER A 177 12.49 6.66 -6.03
CA SER A 177 13.74 7.18 -5.47
C SER A 177 15.00 6.81 -6.27
N ALA A 178 14.86 6.05 -7.37
CA ALA A 178 16.00 5.62 -8.17
C ALA A 178 16.64 6.79 -8.94
N LEU A 179 17.97 6.80 -9.03
CA LEU A 179 18.72 7.84 -9.75
C LEU A 179 18.44 7.78 -11.26
N ASP A 180 18.15 6.59 -11.77
CA ASP A 180 17.88 6.31 -13.16
C ASP A 180 16.38 6.22 -13.49
N PHE A 181 15.49 6.79 -12.65
CA PHE A 181 14.03 6.80 -12.85
C PHE A 181 13.62 7.25 -14.27
N ASN A 182 14.31 8.24 -14.83
CA ASN A 182 14.04 8.76 -16.18
C ASN A 182 14.25 7.74 -17.31
N SER A 183 14.96 6.64 -17.03
CA SER A 183 15.19 5.52 -17.95
C SER A 183 14.14 4.41 -17.84
N ILE A 184 13.21 4.50 -16.89
CA ILE A 184 12.16 3.49 -16.71
C ILE A 184 11.20 3.46 -17.92
N GLN A 185 10.77 2.26 -18.27
CA GLN A 185 9.80 2.01 -19.34
C GLN A 185 8.40 2.55 -18.98
N GLU A 186 7.73 3.14 -19.97
CA GLU A 186 6.40 3.76 -19.85
C GLU A 186 5.36 2.83 -19.19
N ASN A 187 5.29 1.57 -19.62
CA ASN A 187 4.32 0.60 -19.10
C ASN A 187 4.49 0.35 -17.60
N LEU A 188 5.73 0.34 -17.09
CA LEU A 188 5.97 0.14 -15.66
C LEU A 188 5.47 1.34 -14.86
N ILE A 189 5.80 2.57 -15.29
CA ILE A 189 5.34 3.79 -14.64
C ILE A 189 3.81 3.84 -14.62
N ILE A 190 3.14 3.59 -15.75
CA ILE A 190 1.68 3.56 -15.83
C ILE A 190 1.09 2.55 -14.85
N ASN A 191 1.65 1.34 -14.77
CA ASN A 191 1.18 0.31 -13.85
C ASN A 191 1.37 0.73 -12.38
N LEU A 192 2.49 1.37 -12.04
CA LEU A 192 2.72 1.90 -10.70
C LEU A 192 1.72 3.01 -10.35
N LEU A 193 1.47 3.96 -11.28
CA LEU A 193 0.54 5.06 -11.07
C LEU A 193 -0.92 4.62 -10.91
N LYS A 194 -1.30 3.47 -11.46
CA LYS A 194 -2.66 2.90 -11.28
C LYS A 194 -2.91 2.36 -9.88
N ARG A 195 -1.87 2.01 -9.10
CA ARG A 195 -2.03 1.36 -7.79
C ARG A 195 -2.56 2.32 -6.74
N ASP A 196 -3.63 1.93 -6.06
CA ASP A 196 -4.19 2.75 -5.00
C ASP A 196 -3.35 2.70 -3.72
N GLU A 197 -2.56 1.65 -3.49
CA GLU A 197 -1.81 1.43 -2.25
C GLU A 197 -0.40 2.05 -2.25
N LEU A 198 -0.04 2.78 -3.31
CA LEU A 198 1.29 3.37 -3.48
C LEU A 198 1.56 4.43 -2.39
N LYS A 199 2.55 4.16 -1.53
CA LYS A 199 2.88 4.97 -0.33
C LYS A 199 3.84 6.10 -0.63
N ILE A 200 3.43 7.04 -1.47
CA ILE A 200 4.19 8.24 -1.80
C ILE A 200 3.22 9.42 -1.91
N ASN A 201 3.67 10.64 -1.58
CA ASN A 201 2.80 11.79 -1.75
C ASN A 201 2.56 12.05 -3.24
N GLU A 202 1.33 12.43 -3.60
CA GLU A 202 0.99 12.67 -5.01
C GLU A 202 1.78 13.84 -5.62
N ILE A 203 2.21 14.80 -4.80
CA ILE A 203 3.11 15.87 -5.24
C ILE A 203 4.47 15.33 -5.70
N ASP A 204 5.01 14.33 -5.00
CA ASP A 204 6.29 13.72 -5.34
C ASP A 204 6.13 12.92 -6.63
N ILE A 205 5.03 12.17 -6.79
CA ILE A 205 4.68 11.51 -8.06
C ILE A 205 4.68 12.52 -9.21
N TRP A 206 3.96 13.64 -9.06
CA TRP A 206 3.90 14.66 -10.10
C TRP A 206 5.28 15.17 -10.50
N ASN A 207 6.15 15.45 -9.54
CA ASN A 207 7.50 15.91 -9.82
C ASN A 207 8.31 14.88 -10.61
N HIS A 208 8.26 13.61 -10.22
CA HIS A 208 8.98 12.53 -10.93
C HIS A 208 8.46 12.33 -12.36
N ILE A 209 7.13 12.36 -12.55
CA ILE A 209 6.51 12.23 -13.87
C ILE A 209 6.82 13.42 -14.77
N LEU A 210 6.81 14.63 -14.19
CA LEU A 210 7.16 15.85 -14.90
C LEU A 210 8.65 15.82 -15.32
N ASP A 211 9.56 15.49 -14.41
CA ASP A 211 10.98 15.34 -14.69
C ASP A 211 11.25 14.27 -15.76
N TRP A 212 10.55 13.13 -15.67
CA TRP A 212 10.60 12.09 -16.70
C TRP A 212 10.15 12.59 -18.07
N GLY A 213 9.05 13.36 -18.13
CA GLY A 213 8.55 13.95 -19.36
C GLY A 213 9.50 15.00 -19.95
N LEU A 214 10.09 15.85 -19.11
CA LEU A 214 11.05 16.86 -19.53
C LEU A 214 12.34 16.22 -20.07
N HIS A 215 12.85 15.17 -19.41
CA HIS A 215 14.02 14.44 -19.89
C HIS A 215 13.79 13.80 -21.27
N ARG A 216 12.56 13.34 -21.55
CA ARG A 216 12.17 12.83 -22.87
C ARG A 216 12.20 13.91 -23.95
N ILE A 217 11.79 15.13 -23.62
CA ILE A 217 11.88 16.27 -24.55
C ILE A 217 13.32 16.60 -24.87
N GLU A 218 14.18 16.72 -23.85
CA GLU A 218 15.62 17.00 -24.04
C GLU A 218 16.26 16.00 -25.01
N LYS A 219 15.92 14.71 -24.87
CA LYS A 219 16.41 13.64 -25.75
C LYS A 219 15.90 13.76 -27.20
N LEU A 220 14.70 14.30 -27.42
CA LEU A 220 14.10 14.45 -28.75
C LEU A 220 14.55 15.74 -29.45
N SER A 221 14.72 16.83 -28.71
CA SER A 221 14.95 18.17 -29.27
C SER A 221 16.41 18.44 -29.64
N SER A 222 17.38 17.65 -29.18
CA SER A 222 18.83 17.86 -29.36
C SER A 222 19.32 19.27 -28.95
N SER A 223 18.47 20.08 -28.31
CA SER A 223 18.73 21.46 -27.95
C SER A 223 19.21 21.51 -26.51
N SER A 224 20.40 22.05 -26.30
CA SER A 224 21.07 22.24 -25.01
C SER A 224 20.44 23.33 -24.13
N LYS A 225 19.12 23.54 -24.21
CA LYS A 225 18.45 24.48 -23.32
C LYS A 225 18.13 23.72 -22.05
N ASP A 226 18.59 24.22 -20.91
CA ASP A 226 18.14 23.81 -19.58
C ASP A 226 16.63 24.13 -19.43
N SER A 227 15.77 23.37 -20.12
CA SER A 227 14.36 23.68 -20.32
C SER A 227 13.48 23.13 -19.20
N LYS A 228 13.94 23.25 -17.95
CA LYS A 228 13.15 22.84 -16.78
C LYS A 228 12.20 23.95 -16.31
N ASP A 229 12.49 25.22 -16.63
CA ASP A 229 11.64 26.34 -16.22
C ASP A 229 10.47 26.53 -17.22
N PRO A 230 9.20 26.39 -16.77
CA PRO A 230 8.02 26.58 -17.61
C PRO A 230 7.91 28.00 -18.20
N LYS A 231 8.62 28.99 -17.65
CA LYS A 231 8.72 30.34 -18.22
C LYS A 231 9.60 30.42 -19.48
N THR A 232 10.51 29.48 -19.64
CA THR A 232 11.48 29.46 -20.75
C THR A 232 11.04 28.54 -21.90
N MET A 233 10.08 27.65 -21.65
CA MET A 233 9.50 26.73 -22.63
C MET A 233 8.64 27.45 -23.67
N ASP A 234 8.79 27.05 -24.94
CA ASP A 234 7.98 27.58 -26.04
C ASP A 234 6.67 26.81 -26.25
N SER A 235 5.83 27.28 -27.17
CA SER A 235 4.53 26.68 -27.47
C SER A 235 4.64 25.24 -28.03
N ASN A 236 5.73 24.93 -28.72
CA ASN A 236 5.98 23.61 -29.28
C ASN A 236 6.43 22.64 -28.19
N ASP A 237 7.30 23.08 -27.27
CA ASP A 237 7.74 22.29 -26.12
C ASP A 237 6.54 21.83 -25.27
N PHE A 238 5.60 22.74 -24.99
CA PHE A 238 4.37 22.40 -24.27
C PHE A 238 3.49 21.38 -25.01
N LYS A 239 3.43 21.43 -26.35
CA LYS A 239 2.67 20.46 -27.16
C LYS A 239 3.31 19.07 -27.11
N ILE A 240 4.64 18.99 -27.18
CA ILE A 240 5.37 17.73 -27.09
C ILE A 240 5.23 17.16 -25.67
N LEU A 241 5.37 17.99 -24.63
CA LEU A 241 5.18 17.54 -23.24
C LEU A 241 3.77 17.01 -22.99
N ALA A 242 2.76 17.72 -23.51
CA ALA A 242 1.36 17.31 -23.41
C ALA A 242 1.11 15.96 -24.10
N SER A 243 1.76 15.68 -25.24
CA SER A 243 1.60 14.40 -25.93
C SER A 243 2.26 13.25 -25.17
N ILE A 244 3.45 13.48 -24.60
CA ILE A 244 4.19 12.51 -23.77
C ILE A 244 3.40 12.18 -22.50
N LEU A 245 2.92 13.20 -21.79
CA LEU A 245 2.28 13.03 -20.49
C LEU A 245 0.78 12.72 -20.56
N LYS A 246 0.21 12.63 -21.77
CA LYS A 246 -1.23 12.43 -22.01
C LYS A 246 -1.82 11.24 -21.24
N ASN A 247 -1.09 10.12 -21.18
CA ASN A 247 -1.56 8.89 -20.53
C ASN A 247 -1.25 8.85 -19.02
N TYR A 248 -0.43 9.78 -18.52
CA TYR A 248 0.02 9.84 -17.14
C TYR A 248 -0.80 10.81 -16.32
N ILE A 249 -1.11 11.99 -16.88
CA ILE A 249 -1.90 13.05 -16.23
C ILE A 249 -3.22 12.52 -15.63
N PRO A 250 -4.01 11.68 -16.34
CA PRO A 250 -5.26 11.15 -15.79
C PRO A 250 -5.08 10.18 -14.60
N LEU A 251 -3.86 9.70 -14.35
CA LEU A 251 -3.53 8.79 -13.25
C LEU A 251 -3.05 9.53 -11.99
N ILE A 252 -2.88 10.86 -12.09
CA ILE A 252 -2.40 11.72 -11.00
C ILE A 252 -3.60 12.25 -10.22
N ARG A 253 -3.57 12.04 -8.91
CA ARG A 253 -4.66 12.40 -7.99
C ARG A 253 -4.49 13.82 -7.45
N PHE A 254 -4.60 14.80 -8.36
CA PHE A 254 -4.40 16.22 -8.06
C PHE A 254 -5.17 16.75 -6.86
N ILE A 255 -6.30 16.14 -6.49
CA ILE A 255 -7.08 16.49 -5.29
C ILE A 255 -6.33 16.30 -3.96
N GLN A 256 -5.25 15.51 -3.95
CA GLN A 256 -4.38 15.33 -2.78
C GLN A 256 -3.36 16.48 -2.59
N PHE A 257 -3.33 17.44 -3.51
CA PHE A 257 -2.44 18.59 -3.40
C PHE A 257 -3.07 19.64 -2.48
N SER A 258 -2.24 20.42 -1.79
CA SER A 258 -2.68 21.69 -1.21
C SER A 258 -2.86 22.75 -2.29
N SER A 259 -3.67 23.78 -2.01
CA SER A 259 -3.82 24.93 -2.92
C SER A 259 -2.49 25.63 -3.22
N GLU A 260 -1.55 25.62 -2.27
CA GLU A 260 -0.21 26.16 -2.46
C GLU A 260 0.61 25.31 -3.45
N GLN A 261 0.66 23.99 -3.24
CA GLN A 261 1.33 23.05 -4.15
C GLN A 261 0.74 23.10 -5.57
N PHE A 262 -0.59 23.15 -5.71
CA PHE A 262 -1.22 23.30 -7.02
C PHE A 262 -0.79 24.60 -7.71
N LYS A 263 -0.79 25.72 -6.97
CA LYS A 263 -0.41 27.04 -7.50
C LYS A 263 1.06 27.10 -7.91
N SER A 264 1.98 26.50 -7.16
CA SER A 264 3.41 26.58 -7.40
C SER A 264 3.92 25.53 -8.40
N MET A 265 3.36 24.32 -8.40
CA MET A 265 3.93 23.17 -9.13
C MET A 265 3.10 22.75 -10.35
N VAL A 266 1.78 22.88 -10.31
CA VAL A 266 0.89 22.41 -11.40
C VAL A 266 0.51 23.56 -12.33
N ARG A 267 0.09 24.70 -11.77
CA ARG A 267 -0.38 25.87 -12.53
C ARG A 267 0.63 26.41 -13.57
N PRO A 268 1.96 26.43 -13.32
CA PRO A 268 2.92 26.85 -14.36
C PRO A 268 2.85 26.00 -15.63
N TYR A 269 2.46 24.73 -15.51
CA TYR A 269 2.35 23.78 -16.61
C TYR A 269 0.93 23.63 -17.16
N LYS A 270 -0.01 24.52 -16.83
CA LYS A 270 -1.43 24.42 -17.24
C LYS A 270 -1.69 24.08 -18.71
N LYS A 271 -0.77 24.42 -19.63
CA LYS A 271 -0.88 24.14 -21.08
C LYS A 271 -0.79 22.65 -21.42
N ILE A 272 -0.24 21.82 -20.53
CA ILE A 272 -0.15 20.36 -20.75
C ILE A 272 -1.39 19.61 -20.27
N LEU A 273 -2.20 20.25 -19.43
CA LEU A 273 -3.43 19.66 -18.90
C LEU A 273 -4.56 19.82 -19.93
N PRO A 274 -5.44 18.82 -20.09
CA PRO A 274 -6.71 18.99 -20.77
C PRO A 274 -7.48 20.18 -20.20
N VAL A 275 -8.13 20.96 -21.07
CA VAL A 275 -8.81 22.20 -20.67
C VAL A 275 -9.90 21.91 -19.64
N GLU A 276 -10.66 20.84 -19.85
CA GLU A 276 -11.73 20.39 -18.97
C GLU A 276 -11.18 20.04 -17.57
N LEU A 277 -10.08 19.28 -17.51
CA LEU A 277 -9.43 18.92 -16.25
C LEU A 277 -8.92 20.15 -15.50
N TYR A 278 -8.30 21.10 -16.21
CA TYR A 278 -7.73 22.29 -15.56
C TYR A 278 -8.82 23.20 -14.96
N GLU A 279 -9.94 23.38 -15.65
CA GLU A 279 -11.07 24.15 -15.11
C GLU A 279 -11.68 23.46 -13.88
N GLU A 280 -11.85 22.14 -13.91
CA GLU A 280 -12.31 21.35 -12.74
C GLU A 280 -11.38 21.50 -11.54
N LEU A 281 -10.05 21.45 -11.76
CA LEU A 281 -9.05 21.66 -10.71
C LEU A 281 -9.10 23.07 -10.12
N ILE A 282 -9.24 24.08 -10.97
CA ILE A 282 -9.35 25.48 -10.54
C ILE A 282 -10.59 25.67 -9.68
N GLU A 283 -11.73 25.13 -10.09
CA GLU A 283 -12.97 25.19 -9.31
C GLU A 283 -12.79 24.51 -7.95
N TYR A 284 -12.20 23.31 -7.91
CA TYR A 284 -11.92 22.59 -6.66
C TYR A 284 -11.06 23.41 -5.68
N PHE A 285 -9.94 23.97 -6.16
CA PHE A 285 -8.99 24.70 -5.30
C PHE A 285 -9.47 26.10 -4.88
N LEU A 286 -10.37 26.73 -5.63
CA LEU A 286 -10.94 28.05 -5.30
C LEU A 286 -12.14 27.97 -4.36
N THR A 287 -12.91 26.88 -4.40
CA THR A 287 -14.19 26.76 -3.68
C THR A 287 -14.11 26.12 -2.30
N SER A 288 -12.90 25.83 -1.79
CA SER A 288 -12.68 25.21 -0.48
C SER A 288 -13.39 23.86 -0.30
N GLY A 289 -13.31 22.97 -1.30
CA GLY A 289 -13.72 21.57 -1.16
C GLY A 289 -15.21 21.30 -1.35
N ILE A 290 -15.79 21.74 -2.47
CA ILE A 290 -17.07 21.18 -2.95
C ILE A 290 -16.93 19.65 -3.06
N LYS A 291 -18.01 18.93 -2.70
CA LYS A 291 -18.08 17.45 -2.65
C LYS A 291 -17.52 16.82 -3.95
N LEU A 292 -16.59 15.86 -3.79
CA LEU A 292 -15.95 15.06 -4.86
C LEU A 292 -16.92 14.48 -5.90
N ASN A 293 -18.18 14.27 -5.54
CA ASN A 293 -19.19 13.57 -6.34
C ASN A 293 -19.52 14.25 -7.70
N SER A 294 -19.06 15.48 -7.94
CA SER A 294 -19.26 16.18 -9.22
C SER A 294 -18.06 16.14 -10.17
N ILE A 295 -16.89 15.66 -9.73
CA ILE A 295 -15.66 15.71 -10.53
C ILE A 295 -15.39 14.33 -11.13
N ILE A 296 -15.97 14.07 -12.29
CA ILE A 296 -15.97 12.74 -12.92
C ILE A 296 -14.58 12.37 -13.48
N THR A 297 -13.74 13.36 -13.81
CA THR A 297 -12.48 13.11 -14.52
C THR A 297 -11.26 12.92 -13.61
N ILE A 298 -11.37 13.20 -12.30
CA ILE A 298 -10.24 13.11 -11.38
C ILE A 298 -10.26 11.79 -10.61
N PRO A 299 -9.15 11.02 -10.59
CA PRO A 299 -9.07 9.80 -9.78
C PRO A 299 -9.17 10.11 -8.27
N PRO A 300 -9.84 9.24 -7.48
CA PRO A 300 -9.96 9.41 -6.04
C PRO A 300 -8.59 9.31 -5.34
N PRO A 301 -8.46 9.79 -4.08
CA PRO A 301 -7.20 9.73 -3.32
C PRO A 301 -6.64 8.30 -3.24
N ARG A 302 -5.30 8.12 -3.27
CA ARG A 302 -4.65 6.81 -3.04
C ARG A 302 -5.05 6.28 -1.67
N HIS A 303 -5.60 5.07 -1.63
CA HIS A 303 -5.95 4.38 -0.40
C HIS A 303 -4.66 4.07 0.39
N GLY A 304 -4.45 4.71 1.55
CA GLY A 304 -3.18 4.51 2.26
C GLY A 304 -2.75 5.63 3.18
N LEU A 305 -3.15 6.86 2.88
CA LEU A 305 -2.74 8.06 3.62
C LEU A 305 -3.73 8.34 4.75
N ILE A 306 -3.79 7.46 5.75
CA ILE A 306 -4.29 7.86 7.06
C ILE A 306 -3.25 8.83 7.61
N ASP A 307 -3.67 9.98 8.13
CA ASP A 307 -2.81 10.88 8.90
C ASP A 307 -2.49 10.25 10.26
N SER A 308 -1.68 9.20 10.24
CA SER A 308 -1.23 8.45 11.42
C SER A 308 0.23 8.09 11.25
N THR A 309 1.02 8.29 12.30
CA THR A 309 2.40 7.82 12.38
C THR A 309 2.52 6.47 13.09
N ILE A 310 1.44 5.99 13.71
CA ILE A 310 1.40 4.75 14.51
C ILE A 310 0.80 3.58 13.71
N ILE A 311 -0.30 3.81 12.99
CA ILE A 311 -1.07 2.78 12.29
C ILE A 311 -1.13 3.02 10.78
N THR A 312 -1.51 1.96 10.05
CA THR A 312 -1.62 1.94 8.58
C THR A 312 -3.04 1.53 8.16
N SER A 313 -3.37 1.60 6.87
CA SER A 313 -4.70 1.19 6.37
C SER A 313 -5.06 -0.27 6.67
N LYS A 314 -4.06 -1.15 6.79
CA LYS A 314 -4.31 -2.53 7.18
C LYS A 314 -4.79 -2.63 8.63
N HIS A 315 -4.23 -1.80 9.52
CA HIS A 315 -4.71 -1.72 10.91
C HIS A 315 -6.14 -1.18 10.97
N THR A 316 -6.47 -0.14 10.18
CA THR A 316 -7.84 0.40 10.17
C THR A 316 -8.84 -0.58 9.57
N ALA A 317 -8.46 -1.38 8.58
CA ALA A 317 -9.31 -2.44 8.05
C ALA A 317 -9.62 -3.52 9.11
N PHE A 318 -8.64 -3.91 9.92
CA PHE A 318 -8.85 -4.79 11.08
C PHE A 318 -9.82 -4.18 12.10
N ILE A 319 -9.56 -2.92 12.49
CA ILE A 319 -10.41 -2.19 13.45
C ILE A 319 -11.84 -2.06 12.93
N ALA A 320 -12.03 -1.68 11.67
CA ALA A 320 -13.32 -1.62 10.98
C ALA A 320 -14.07 -2.96 11.03
N SER A 321 -13.36 -4.05 10.76
CA SER A 321 -13.92 -5.41 10.81
C SER A 321 -14.38 -5.79 12.21
N TRP A 322 -13.66 -5.35 13.24
CA TRP A 322 -14.04 -5.55 14.63
C TRP A 322 -15.20 -4.65 15.06
N ILE A 323 -15.34 -3.45 14.50
CA ILE A 323 -16.51 -2.60 14.69
C ILE A 323 -17.76 -3.32 14.13
N ASP A 324 -17.67 -3.86 12.92
CA ASP A 324 -18.77 -4.62 12.27
C ASP A 324 -18.96 -6.05 12.79
N ARG A 325 -18.19 -6.44 13.81
CA ARG A 325 -18.23 -7.76 14.46
C ARG A 325 -18.00 -8.93 13.49
N LYS A 326 -17.18 -8.74 12.45
CA LYS A 326 -16.83 -9.82 11.50
C LYS A 326 -16.17 -11.03 12.17
N ASP A 327 -15.50 -10.82 13.31
CA ASP A 327 -14.98 -11.88 14.20
C ASP A 327 -16.05 -12.83 14.75
N LYS A 328 -17.32 -12.43 14.76
CA LYS A 328 -18.44 -13.28 15.17
C LYS A 328 -19.25 -13.84 14.00
N GLN A 329 -19.02 -13.36 12.78
CA GLN A 329 -19.82 -13.72 11.60
C GLN A 329 -19.30 -14.98 10.91
N ASN A 330 -17.99 -15.24 10.97
CA ASN A 330 -17.33 -16.36 10.29
C ASN A 330 -16.49 -17.17 11.27
N ILE A 331 -16.31 -18.46 10.96
CA ILE A 331 -15.43 -19.39 11.74
C ILE A 331 -13.98 -18.89 11.73
N TYR A 332 -13.56 -18.26 10.64
CA TYR A 332 -12.25 -17.65 10.47
C TYR A 332 -12.41 -16.15 10.29
N PHE A 333 -11.71 -15.36 11.11
CA PHE A 333 -11.70 -13.92 10.99
C PHE A 333 -10.99 -13.51 9.69
N HIS A 334 -11.73 -12.84 8.82
CA HIS A 334 -11.20 -12.16 7.64
C HIS A 334 -11.53 -10.68 7.81
N SER A 335 -10.48 -9.84 7.84
CA SER A 335 -10.69 -8.40 7.85
C SER A 335 -11.30 -7.96 6.52
N TYR A 336 -11.85 -6.75 6.48
CA TYR A 336 -11.99 -6.02 5.24
C TYR A 336 -10.65 -5.98 4.52
N GLU A 337 -10.72 -6.03 3.20
CA GLU A 337 -9.64 -5.52 2.38
C GLU A 337 -9.56 -4.00 2.56
N CYS A 338 -8.39 -3.41 2.31
CA CYS A 338 -8.16 -2.00 2.63
C CYS A 338 -9.06 -1.04 1.82
N ASP A 339 -9.43 -1.44 0.61
CA ASP A 339 -10.32 -0.78 -0.36
C ASP A 339 -11.81 -0.97 -0.04
N GLU A 340 -12.17 -2.04 0.67
CA GLU A 340 -13.54 -2.31 1.11
C GLU A 340 -13.85 -1.75 2.52
N ASN A 341 -12.91 -1.01 3.12
CA ASN A 341 -13.12 -0.47 4.46
C ASN A 341 -14.30 0.53 4.46
N PRO A 342 -15.40 0.25 5.17
CA PRO A 342 -16.59 1.11 5.15
C PRO A 342 -16.41 2.37 6.01
N TYR A 343 -15.24 2.56 6.62
CA TYR A 343 -14.96 3.62 7.57
C TYR A 343 -13.74 4.47 7.18
N ASP A 344 -13.88 5.78 7.32
CA ASP A 344 -12.79 6.74 7.27
C ASP A 344 -12.29 7.05 8.68
N PHE A 345 -10.95 7.16 8.82
CA PHE A 345 -10.28 7.44 10.09
C PHE A 345 -9.59 8.80 10.01
N LYS A 346 -10.06 9.76 10.80
CA LYS A 346 -9.51 11.12 10.85
C LYS A 346 -8.80 11.36 12.16
N LEU A 347 -7.53 11.74 12.12
CA LEU A 347 -6.77 12.12 13.30
C LEU A 347 -7.43 13.30 14.02
N LEU A 348 -7.73 13.12 15.30
CA LEU A 348 -8.13 14.19 16.21
C LEU A 348 -6.92 14.71 16.97
N LEU A 349 -6.22 13.81 17.67
CA LEU A 349 -5.16 14.14 18.60
C LEU A 349 -3.95 13.23 18.36
N ARG A 350 -2.74 13.79 18.47
CA ARG A 350 -1.46 13.07 18.49
C ARG A 350 -0.61 13.58 19.66
N GLY A 351 -0.16 12.69 20.54
CA GLY A 351 0.59 13.04 21.75
C GLY A 351 1.81 13.92 21.49
N SER A 352 2.63 13.56 20.49
CA SER A 352 3.83 14.32 20.09
C SER A 352 3.54 15.70 19.50
N ARG A 353 2.34 15.91 18.94
CA ARG A 353 1.88 17.19 18.38
C ARG A 353 1.19 18.06 19.44
N ASP A 354 0.41 17.42 20.32
CA ASP A 354 -0.59 18.07 21.18
C ASP A 354 -0.25 17.94 22.69
N ASN A 355 1.00 17.60 23.03
CA ASN A 355 1.60 17.69 24.38
C ASN A 355 1.12 16.72 25.48
N PHE A 356 0.76 15.46 25.16
CA PHE A 356 0.46 14.39 26.15
C PHE A 356 -0.25 14.88 27.45
N SER A 357 -1.35 15.65 27.34
CA SER A 357 -2.06 16.18 28.52
C SER A 357 -3.50 15.67 28.58
N SER A 358 -4.00 15.35 29.78
CA SER A 358 -5.41 14.97 29.95
C SER A 358 -6.33 16.16 29.65
N THR A 359 -5.86 17.38 29.95
CA THR A 359 -6.60 18.60 29.61
C THR A 359 -6.81 18.73 28.11
N VAL A 360 -5.75 18.50 27.32
CA VAL A 360 -5.81 18.57 25.85
C VAL A 360 -6.65 17.43 25.29
N PHE A 361 -6.55 16.22 25.88
CA PHE A 361 -7.43 15.11 25.52
C PHE A 361 -8.90 15.49 25.65
N HIS A 362 -9.32 16.02 26.81
CA HIS A 362 -10.70 16.44 27.04
C HIS A 362 -11.11 17.60 26.12
N GLU A 363 -10.25 18.61 25.93
CA GLU A 363 -10.53 19.72 25.01
C GLU A 363 -10.79 19.28 23.57
N MET A 364 -10.07 18.27 23.09
CA MET A 364 -10.14 17.80 21.69
C MET A 364 -11.14 16.66 21.48
N CYS A 365 -11.34 15.80 22.49
CA CYS A 365 -12.06 14.53 22.36
C CYS A 365 -13.43 14.51 23.03
N ASP A 366 -13.71 15.38 24.02
CA ASP A 366 -15.03 15.41 24.66
C ASP A 366 -16.14 15.71 23.65
N ASN A 367 -17.30 15.11 23.86
CA ASN A 367 -18.47 15.14 22.96
C ASN A 367 -18.24 14.49 21.58
N LYS A 368 -17.13 13.75 21.39
CA LYS A 368 -16.89 12.93 20.19
C LYS A 368 -17.27 11.48 20.47
N THR A 369 -18.07 10.90 19.58
CA THR A 369 -18.41 9.47 19.55
C THR A 369 -17.55 8.73 18.52
N ASN A 370 -17.59 7.41 18.49
CA ASN A 370 -16.92 6.58 17.48
C ASN A 370 -15.44 6.91 17.29
N THR A 371 -14.68 6.82 18.36
CA THR A 371 -13.24 7.10 18.36
C THR A 371 -12.44 5.83 18.57
N VAL A 372 -11.25 5.78 17.98
CA VAL A 372 -10.25 4.76 18.28
C VAL A 372 -8.99 5.42 18.82
N CYS A 373 -8.45 4.88 19.91
CA CYS A 373 -7.13 5.23 20.41
C CYS A 373 -6.13 4.15 19.98
N VAL A 374 -4.95 4.59 19.55
CA VAL A 374 -3.80 3.73 19.27
C VAL A 374 -2.56 4.28 19.98
N MET A 375 -1.76 3.37 20.54
CA MET A 375 -0.62 3.67 21.40
C MET A 375 0.58 2.83 20.92
N LYS A 376 1.70 3.47 20.60
CA LYS A 376 2.95 2.78 20.23
C LYS A 376 3.82 2.59 21.45
N VAL A 377 4.15 1.35 21.80
CA VAL A 377 4.99 1.04 22.97
C VAL A 377 6.45 1.40 22.70
N ILE A 378 7.12 2.07 23.66
CA ILE A 378 8.52 2.50 23.49
C ILE A 378 9.47 1.30 23.34
N GLY A 379 10.45 1.42 22.44
CA GLY A 379 11.48 0.40 22.24
C GLY A 379 10.98 -0.91 21.61
N THR A 380 9.73 -0.98 21.15
CA THR A 380 9.14 -2.17 20.54
C THR A 380 8.30 -1.82 19.31
N ASN A 381 7.88 -2.85 18.55
CA ASN A 381 6.92 -2.68 17.47
C ASN A 381 5.45 -2.83 17.91
N GLU A 382 5.19 -3.11 19.19
CA GLU A 382 3.85 -3.36 19.73
C GLU A 382 2.96 -2.12 19.66
N ILE A 383 1.73 -2.31 19.18
CA ILE A 383 0.68 -1.28 19.13
C ILE A 383 -0.52 -1.76 19.95
N LEU A 384 -0.98 -0.94 20.88
CA LEU A 384 -2.14 -1.20 21.73
C LEU A 384 -3.23 -0.18 21.46
N GLY A 385 -4.49 -0.51 21.70
CA GLY A 385 -5.56 0.44 21.45
C GLY A 385 -6.92 0.02 21.94
N GLY A 386 -7.87 0.95 21.81
CA GLY A 386 -9.25 0.75 22.22
C GLY A 386 -10.22 1.54 21.35
N TYR A 387 -11.38 0.95 21.08
CA TYR A 387 -12.49 1.60 20.40
C TYR A 387 -13.55 2.03 21.41
N ASN A 388 -13.92 3.31 21.35
CA ASN A 388 -15.01 3.89 22.12
C ASN A 388 -16.15 4.35 21.18
N PRO A 389 -17.29 3.65 21.15
CA PRO A 389 -18.47 4.07 20.39
C PRO A 389 -19.28 5.19 21.07
N LEU A 390 -19.10 5.40 22.37
CA LEU A 390 -19.82 6.41 23.15
C LEU A 390 -19.13 7.76 23.06
N GLU A 391 -19.84 8.80 23.50
CA GLU A 391 -19.24 10.12 23.64
C GLU A 391 -18.26 10.14 24.82
N TRP A 392 -17.10 10.77 24.62
CA TRP A 392 -16.23 11.15 25.72
C TRP A 392 -16.89 12.27 26.53
N ARG A 393 -16.81 12.13 27.86
CA ARG A 393 -17.27 13.14 28.81
C ARG A 393 -16.21 13.31 29.88
N LYS A 394 -16.27 14.46 30.55
CA LYS A 394 -15.48 14.79 31.72
C LYS A 394 -16.38 14.84 32.95
N ILE A 395 -16.50 13.71 33.64
CA ILE A 395 -17.37 13.55 34.82
C ILE A 395 -16.62 12.76 35.90
N GLU A 396 -16.55 13.34 37.09
CA GLU A 396 -15.86 12.74 38.24
C GLU A 396 -16.52 11.42 38.67
N ALA A 397 -15.71 10.36 38.81
CA ALA A 397 -16.11 9.05 39.31
C ALA A 397 -17.22 8.30 38.54
N GLU A 398 -17.50 8.64 37.27
CA GLU A 398 -18.51 7.96 36.44
C GLU A 398 -17.90 6.99 35.42
N TRP A 399 -18.65 5.91 35.13
CA TRP A 399 -18.28 4.88 34.16
C TRP A 399 -19.39 4.69 33.14
N ALA A 400 -19.02 4.56 31.88
CA ALA A 400 -19.95 4.20 30.82
C ALA A 400 -19.86 2.71 30.47
N THR A 401 -20.98 2.16 30.00
CA THR A 401 -21.06 0.76 29.52
C THR A 401 -21.44 0.74 28.05
N SER A 402 -20.63 0.07 27.23
CA SER A 402 -20.99 -0.26 25.85
C SER A 402 -20.46 -1.63 25.42
N HIS A 403 -21.39 -2.52 25.04
CA HIS A 403 -21.05 -3.84 24.50
C HIS A 403 -20.38 -3.78 23.12
N ASN A 404 -20.39 -2.61 22.46
CA ASN A 404 -19.71 -2.38 21.18
C ASN A 404 -18.26 -1.91 21.37
N SER A 405 -17.86 -1.52 22.59
CA SER A 405 -16.46 -1.20 22.90
C SER A 405 -15.59 -2.45 22.92
N PHE A 406 -14.34 -2.30 22.50
CA PHE A 406 -13.32 -3.34 22.54
C PHE A 406 -11.93 -2.73 22.70
N ILE A 407 -10.99 -3.50 23.21
CA ILE A 407 -9.56 -3.20 23.23
C ILE A 407 -8.81 -4.21 22.37
N PHE A 408 -7.64 -3.84 21.88
CA PHE A 408 -6.85 -4.68 20.98
C PHE A 408 -5.35 -4.49 21.16
N SER A 409 -4.60 -5.44 20.61
CA SER A 409 -3.14 -5.40 20.48
C SER A 409 -2.70 -5.94 19.14
N PHE A 410 -1.67 -5.32 18.58
CA PHE A 410 -0.83 -5.84 17.51
C PHE A 410 0.57 -6.05 18.11
N PRO A 411 0.89 -7.26 18.62
CA PRO A 411 2.14 -7.50 19.36
C PRO A 411 3.39 -7.40 18.47
N THR A 412 3.25 -7.79 17.20
CA THR A 412 4.30 -7.79 16.18
C THR A 412 3.77 -7.10 14.91
N ASN A 413 4.62 -6.97 13.89
CA ASN A 413 4.19 -6.52 12.57
C ASN A 413 3.36 -7.60 11.82
N ASN A 414 3.18 -8.78 12.40
CA ASN A 414 2.36 -9.85 11.84
C ASN A 414 0.92 -9.76 12.36
N PHE A 415 -0.02 -9.49 11.45
CA PHE A 415 -1.43 -9.29 11.75
C PHE A 415 -2.15 -10.58 12.19
N SER A 416 -1.57 -11.77 11.98
CA SER A 416 -2.13 -13.02 12.52
C SER A 416 -2.11 -13.06 14.04
N ASP A 417 -1.20 -12.33 14.66
CA ASP A 417 -0.99 -12.31 16.11
C ASP A 417 -1.88 -11.26 16.78
N ALA A 418 -2.72 -10.57 16.01
CA ALA A 418 -3.60 -9.53 16.50
C ALA A 418 -4.58 -10.07 17.56
N ILE A 419 -4.66 -9.37 18.69
CA ILE A 419 -5.53 -9.72 19.80
C ILE A 419 -6.70 -8.76 19.81
N LEU A 420 -7.92 -9.29 19.71
CA LEU A 420 -9.16 -8.57 20.00
C LEU A 420 -9.69 -9.01 21.37
N SER A 421 -10.06 -8.05 22.21
CA SER A 421 -10.70 -8.30 23.49
C SER A 421 -11.95 -7.45 23.63
N ARG A 422 -13.11 -8.10 23.72
CA ARG A 422 -14.42 -7.44 23.84
C ARG A 422 -14.82 -7.30 25.31
N LEU A 423 -15.75 -6.40 25.58
CA LEU A 423 -16.30 -6.24 26.93
C LEU A 423 -16.96 -7.56 27.38
N SER A 424 -16.61 -8.03 28.57
CA SER A 424 -17.29 -9.14 29.24
C SER A 424 -18.69 -8.72 29.73
N ILE A 425 -19.39 -9.56 30.51
CA ILE A 425 -20.75 -9.27 31.05
C ILE A 425 -20.77 -8.06 32.01
N ARG A 426 -19.63 -7.44 32.30
CA ARG A 426 -19.45 -6.38 33.31
C ARG A 426 -19.77 -4.98 32.77
N LYS A 427 -20.31 -4.13 33.65
CA LYS A 427 -20.87 -2.80 33.34
C LYS A 427 -19.88 -1.62 33.51
N LYS A 428 -18.58 -1.79 33.23
CA LYS A 428 -17.58 -0.71 33.35
C LYS A 428 -16.60 -0.75 32.18
N SER A 429 -17.02 -0.25 31.02
CA SER A 429 -16.21 -0.31 29.80
C SER A 429 -15.32 0.89 29.59
N ILE A 430 -15.80 2.10 29.90
CA ILE A 430 -15.10 3.36 29.60
C ILE A 430 -15.13 4.25 30.85
N SER A 431 -14.02 4.89 31.18
CA SER A 431 -13.93 5.87 32.27
C SER A 431 -13.99 7.29 31.73
N TRP A 432 -14.70 8.17 32.45
CA TRP A 432 -14.82 9.61 32.15
C TRP A 432 -14.06 10.49 33.17
N GLU A 433 -13.09 9.90 33.86
CA GLU A 433 -12.36 10.54 34.95
C GLU A 433 -11.61 11.80 34.49
N VAL A 434 -11.67 12.85 35.31
CA VAL A 434 -11.26 14.22 34.96
C VAL A 434 -9.78 14.36 34.65
N ASP A 435 -8.95 13.55 35.32
CA ASP A 435 -7.49 13.59 35.25
C ASP A 435 -6.91 12.47 34.37
N ASP A 436 -7.75 11.61 33.80
CA ASP A 436 -7.32 10.51 32.94
C ASP A 436 -7.42 10.90 31.47
N GLY A 437 -6.64 10.20 30.64
CA GLY A 437 -6.78 10.26 29.19
C GLY A 437 -7.75 9.18 28.70
N PRO A 438 -7.47 8.57 27.54
CA PRO A 438 -8.23 7.42 27.06
C PRO A 438 -8.16 6.25 28.05
N SER A 439 -9.33 5.72 28.45
CA SER A 439 -9.42 4.68 29.48
C SER A 439 -10.57 3.70 29.22
N TRP A 440 -10.21 2.42 29.10
CA TRP A 440 -11.08 1.27 28.93
C TRP A 440 -11.04 0.36 30.15
N GLY A 441 -11.79 0.72 31.19
CA GLY A 441 -11.83 -0.06 32.41
C GLY A 441 -10.49 -0.03 33.16
N TYR A 442 -10.10 -1.19 33.69
CA TYR A 442 -8.78 -1.42 34.29
C TYR A 442 -7.83 -2.18 33.35
N ASP A 443 -8.24 -2.36 32.09
CA ASP A 443 -7.58 -3.24 31.14
C ASP A 443 -6.70 -2.48 30.13
N LEU A 444 -7.02 -1.22 29.84
CA LEU A 444 -6.15 -0.30 29.11
C LEU A 444 -6.44 1.15 29.52
N MET A 445 -5.47 1.88 30.06
CA MET A 445 -5.67 3.28 30.44
C MET A 445 -4.39 4.12 30.38
N MET A 446 -4.56 5.43 30.22
CA MET A 446 -3.50 6.42 30.37
C MET A 446 -3.90 7.39 31.49
N LYS A 447 -3.12 7.45 32.58
CA LYS A 447 -3.52 8.12 33.82
C LYS A 447 -2.73 9.40 34.13
N GLY A 448 -3.44 10.32 34.78
CA GLY A 448 -2.88 11.49 35.45
C GLY A 448 -2.77 12.74 34.56
N PRO A 449 -2.70 13.93 35.18
CA PRO A 449 -2.98 15.20 34.51
C PRO A 449 -2.01 15.55 33.38
N ASN A 450 -0.77 15.05 33.44
CA ASN A 450 0.26 15.29 32.43
C ASN A 450 0.55 14.07 31.54
N LEU A 451 -0.26 12.99 31.65
CA LEU A 451 -0.24 11.67 30.98
C LEU A 451 1.12 10.95 30.84
N LYS A 452 2.24 11.58 31.22
CA LYS A 452 3.67 11.22 31.30
C LYS A 452 4.16 10.08 30.41
N LYS A 453 3.52 9.86 29.26
CA LYS A 453 3.67 8.68 28.40
C LYS A 453 3.51 7.34 29.14
N LYS A 454 2.84 7.34 30.29
CA LYS A 454 2.69 6.16 31.16
C LYS A 454 1.28 5.60 31.02
N CYS A 455 1.22 4.35 30.61
CA CYS A 455 -0.01 3.61 30.37
C CYS A 455 -0.03 2.34 31.22
N PHE A 456 -1.23 1.80 31.43
CA PHE A 456 -1.43 0.54 32.12
C PHE A 456 -2.25 -0.40 31.23
N ALA A 457 -1.83 -1.66 31.12
CA ALA A 457 -2.59 -2.71 30.46
C ALA A 457 -2.81 -3.88 31.42
N GLY A 458 -4.01 -4.00 31.95
CA GLY A 458 -4.39 -4.99 32.97
C GLY A 458 -3.84 -4.65 34.36
N CYS A 459 -4.70 -4.21 35.27
CA CYS A 459 -4.31 -3.97 36.66
C CYS A 459 -4.42 -5.26 37.50
N PRO A 460 -3.35 -5.75 38.15
CA PRO A 460 -3.36 -7.03 38.88
C PRO A 460 -4.29 -7.05 40.10
N ASN A 461 -4.59 -5.89 40.67
CA ASN A 461 -5.46 -5.76 41.85
C ASN A 461 -6.95 -5.59 41.50
N PHE A 462 -7.28 -5.48 40.22
CA PHE A 462 -8.65 -5.26 39.76
C PHE A 462 -9.06 -6.36 38.80
N GLN A 463 -10.33 -6.75 38.87
CA GLN A 463 -10.83 -7.79 38.00
C GLN A 463 -11.05 -7.26 36.58
N SER A 464 -10.51 -7.98 35.59
CA SER A 464 -10.61 -7.62 34.17
C SER A 464 -12.06 -7.45 33.72
N MET A 465 -12.30 -6.38 32.96
CA MET A 465 -13.60 -6.03 32.36
C MET A 465 -13.72 -6.57 30.94
N TYR A 466 -12.59 -6.83 30.27
CA TYR A 466 -12.52 -7.36 28.91
C TYR A 466 -12.21 -8.87 28.90
N GLU A 467 -12.61 -9.58 27.85
CA GLU A 467 -12.59 -11.05 27.79
C GLU A 467 -11.20 -11.68 27.95
N ARG A 468 -10.15 -10.99 27.47
CA ARG A 468 -8.76 -11.46 27.50
C ARG A 468 -7.75 -10.31 27.66
N PRO A 469 -6.58 -10.56 28.27
CA PRO A 469 -5.51 -9.57 28.32
C PRO A 469 -4.96 -9.30 26.91
N ILE A 470 -4.63 -8.03 26.64
CA ILE A 470 -4.03 -7.60 25.36
C ILE A 470 -2.49 -7.53 25.40
N ARG A 471 -1.89 -7.77 26.57
CA ARG A 471 -0.44 -7.76 26.80
C ARG A 471 -0.05 -8.85 27.79
N ILE A 472 1.07 -9.54 27.51
CA ILE A 472 1.53 -10.70 28.30
C ILE A 472 1.91 -10.30 29.74
N ASN A 473 2.57 -9.15 29.90
CA ASN A 473 2.94 -8.61 31.21
C ASN A 473 1.94 -7.52 31.60
N SER A 474 1.04 -7.82 32.54
CA SER A 474 -0.02 -6.91 33.01
C SER A 474 0.57 -5.86 33.97
N ASN A 475 1.13 -4.78 33.43
CA ASN A 475 1.89 -3.78 34.20
C ASN A 475 1.82 -2.38 33.58
N GLU A 476 2.39 -1.40 34.29
CA GLU A 476 2.74 -0.08 33.77
C GLU A 476 3.73 -0.21 32.61
N PHE A 477 3.52 0.54 31.53
CA PHE A 477 4.41 0.60 30.39
C PHE A 477 4.48 2.04 29.85
N GLU A 478 5.54 2.31 29.10
CA GLU A 478 5.74 3.60 28.45
C GLU A 478 5.47 3.53 26.96
N ILE A 479 4.94 4.62 26.41
CA ILE A 479 4.64 4.77 25.00
C ILE A 479 5.59 5.76 24.33
N PHE A 480 5.93 5.50 23.07
CA PHE A 480 6.60 6.49 22.22
C PHE A 480 5.64 7.64 21.90
N ASP A 481 4.43 7.30 21.43
CA ASP A 481 3.36 8.22 21.08
C ASP A 481 1.97 7.55 21.17
N TYR A 482 0.90 8.35 21.17
CA TYR A 482 -0.48 7.89 21.00
C TYR A 482 -1.28 8.80 20.08
N GLU A 483 -2.31 8.25 19.45
CA GLU A 483 -3.22 8.98 18.58
C GLU A 483 -4.68 8.63 18.90
N ILE A 484 -5.57 9.60 18.73
CA ILE A 484 -7.03 9.43 18.75
C ILE A 484 -7.55 9.74 17.36
N LEU A 485 -8.25 8.79 16.75
CA LEU A 485 -8.87 8.95 15.44
C LEU A 485 -10.40 8.89 15.56
N LEU A 486 -11.08 9.81 14.89
CA LEU A 486 -12.53 9.83 14.73
C LEU A 486 -12.92 8.99 13.52
N ILE A 487 -13.95 8.17 13.69
CA ILE A 487 -14.41 7.23 12.68
C ILE A 487 -15.71 7.74 12.04
N TYR A 488 -15.73 7.76 10.71
CA TYR A 488 -16.91 8.12 9.92
C TYR A 488 -17.33 6.95 9.04
N CYS A 489 -18.63 6.64 8.98
CA CYS A 489 -19.14 5.69 7.99
C CYS A 489 -19.21 6.34 6.60
N ASN A 490 -18.69 5.65 5.60
CA ASN A 490 -18.82 6.02 4.20
C ASN A 490 -20.22 5.64 3.70
N VAL A 491 -21.25 6.40 4.10
CA VAL A 491 -22.62 6.17 3.61
C VAL A 491 -22.82 6.88 2.28
N VAL A 492 -23.01 6.10 1.21
CA VAL A 492 -23.50 6.61 -0.08
C VAL A 492 -24.94 7.12 0.09
N GLN A 493 -25.13 8.44 0.14
CA GLN A 493 -26.44 9.07 0.06
C GLN A 493 -26.99 8.96 -1.38
N VAL A 494 -27.98 8.09 -1.61
CA VAL A 494 -28.81 8.21 -2.82
C VAL A 494 -29.77 9.39 -2.62
N ILE A 495 -29.89 10.33 -3.56
CA ILE A 495 -30.86 11.45 -3.52
C ILE A 495 -31.96 11.15 -4.55
N PHE A 496 -33.23 11.50 -4.29
CA PHE A 496 -34.29 11.45 -5.32
C PHE A 496 -34.39 12.86 -5.93
N LEU A 497 -34.09 12.98 -7.22
CA LEU A 497 -34.21 14.20 -8.00
C LEU A 497 -35.54 14.14 -8.76
N ASP A 498 -36.67 14.55 -8.14
CA ASP A 498 -37.73 15.36 -8.79
C ASP A 498 -39.03 15.44 -7.96
N ASN A 499 -39.63 16.63 -7.87
CA ASN A 499 -40.92 16.89 -7.17
C ASN A 499 -42.15 16.84 -8.10
N SER A 500 -42.11 16.12 -9.22
CA SER A 500 -43.09 16.24 -10.31
C SER A 500 -44.25 15.22 -10.29
N PHE A 501 -44.36 14.32 -9.30
CA PHE A 501 -45.42 13.29 -9.24
C PHE A 501 -46.63 13.66 -8.35
N PRO A 502 -47.91 13.41 -8.73
CA PRO A 502 -49.10 13.83 -7.94
C PRO A 502 -49.21 13.25 -6.52
N ILE A 503 -48.65 12.05 -6.29
CA ILE A 503 -48.56 11.42 -4.96
C ILE A 503 -47.69 12.27 -4.01
N ALA A 504 -46.95 13.24 -4.57
CA ALA A 504 -46.19 14.24 -3.86
C ALA A 504 -46.91 15.11 -2.90
N LYS A 505 -47.87 15.79 -3.50
CA LYS A 505 -48.64 16.82 -2.86
C LYS A 505 -49.49 16.19 -1.77
N SER A 506 -49.90 14.92 -1.91
CA SER A 506 -50.67 14.20 -0.90
C SER A 506 -49.88 13.91 0.38
N ILE A 507 -48.61 13.48 0.26
CA ILE A 507 -47.76 13.14 1.41
C ILE A 507 -47.22 14.41 2.10
N THR A 508 -46.77 15.40 1.32
CA THR A 508 -46.23 16.65 1.88
C THR A 508 -47.30 17.57 2.49
N SER A 509 -48.56 17.52 2.02
CA SER A 509 -49.64 18.32 2.61
C SER A 509 -50.14 17.79 3.97
N ARG A 510 -49.99 16.49 4.27
CA ARG A 510 -50.43 15.87 5.53
C ARG A 510 -49.43 15.96 6.69
N LEU A 511 -48.18 16.34 6.42
CA LEU A 511 -47.11 16.49 7.42
C LEU A 511 -46.99 17.91 8.00
N SER A 512 -47.86 18.83 7.56
CA SER A 512 -47.93 20.18 8.08
C SER A 512 -48.68 20.22 9.43
N ILE A 513 -47.88 20.36 10.51
CA ILE A 513 -48.25 20.88 11.84
C ILE A 513 -48.96 19.90 12.79
N ARG A 514 -48.29 19.57 13.91
CA ARG A 514 -48.79 19.88 15.27
C ARG A 514 -47.64 20.17 16.23
N LYS A 515 -47.35 21.46 16.42
CA LYS A 515 -46.89 22.01 17.70
C LYS A 515 -47.90 21.61 18.77
N LYS A 516 -47.56 20.71 19.69
CA LYS A 516 -47.97 20.64 21.11
C LYS A 516 -47.58 19.28 21.70
N SER A 517 -47.35 19.31 23.02
CA SER A 517 -47.02 18.22 23.95
C SER A 517 -45.65 17.57 23.82
N ILE A 518 -44.63 18.28 24.30
CA ILE A 518 -43.55 17.67 25.10
C ILE A 518 -44.22 17.19 26.40
N SER A 519 -44.12 15.90 26.72
CA SER A 519 -44.35 15.39 28.07
C SER A 519 -43.12 14.58 28.48
N TRP A 520 -42.60 14.93 29.66
CA TRP A 520 -41.44 14.33 30.29
C TRP A 520 -41.84 13.05 31.02
N GLU A 521 -41.07 11.97 30.83
CA GLU A 521 -40.85 10.96 31.86
C GLU A 521 -39.35 10.61 31.91
N VAL A 522 -38.91 10.28 33.11
CA VAL A 522 -37.55 10.32 33.63
C VAL A 522 -36.85 8.98 33.33
N ASP A 523 -35.60 9.05 32.83
CA ASP A 523 -34.55 8.02 32.78
C ASP A 523 -34.00 7.52 31.43
N ASP A 524 -34.44 8.02 30.28
CA ASP A 524 -33.67 7.85 29.04
C ASP A 524 -33.66 9.17 28.23
N GLY A 525 -32.47 9.75 28.04
CA GLY A 525 -32.26 10.91 27.18
C GLY A 525 -32.72 10.64 25.74
N PRO A 526 -32.85 11.68 24.88
CA PRO A 526 -33.48 11.54 23.57
C PRO A 526 -32.65 10.64 22.65
N SER A 527 -33.07 9.38 22.51
CA SER A 527 -32.52 8.44 21.52
C SER A 527 -33.50 8.29 20.36
N TRP A 528 -32.99 8.51 19.15
CA TRP A 528 -33.74 8.29 17.91
C TRP A 528 -33.47 6.87 17.43
N GLY A 529 -34.43 5.97 17.64
CA GLY A 529 -34.39 4.58 17.16
C GLY A 529 -34.61 4.44 15.66
N TYR A 530 -34.07 3.36 15.07
CA TYR A 530 -34.07 3.06 13.63
C TYR A 530 -35.03 1.91 13.30
N ASP A 531 -36.33 2.17 13.18
CA ASP A 531 -37.29 1.15 12.75
C ASP A 531 -38.51 1.76 12.04
N LEU A 532 -38.43 1.95 10.71
CA LEU A 532 -39.57 2.06 9.77
C LEU A 532 -39.06 2.26 8.34
N MET A 533 -39.42 1.35 7.42
CA MET A 533 -39.24 1.57 5.99
C MET A 533 -40.55 2.05 5.37
N MET A 534 -40.60 3.32 4.94
CA MET A 534 -41.67 3.84 4.08
C MET A 534 -41.09 4.29 2.75
N LYS A 535 -41.67 3.83 1.63
CA LYS A 535 -41.37 4.33 0.29
C LYS A 535 -42.65 4.83 -0.36
N GLY A 536 -42.74 6.14 -0.55
CA GLY A 536 -43.76 6.82 -1.33
C GLY A 536 -43.15 8.11 -1.88
N PRO A 537 -43.62 8.64 -3.01
CA PRO A 537 -42.77 9.40 -3.93
C PRO A 537 -42.25 10.75 -3.41
N ASN A 538 -42.61 11.20 -2.19
CA ASN A 538 -42.33 12.57 -1.71
C ASN A 538 -41.89 12.73 -0.27
N LEU A 539 -40.93 11.90 0.12
CA LEU A 539 -40.11 12.20 1.28
C LEU A 539 -38.79 12.83 0.82
N LYS A 540 -38.58 14.11 1.16
CA LYS A 540 -37.29 14.80 1.07
C LYS A 540 -36.41 14.39 2.26
N LYS A 541 -35.65 13.32 2.09
CA LYS A 541 -34.35 12.94 2.73
C LYS A 541 -34.26 11.40 2.75
N LYS A 542 -33.18 10.84 2.20
CA LYS A 542 -32.86 9.42 2.29
C LYS A 542 -31.79 9.19 3.37
N CYS A 543 -31.97 8.15 4.17
CA CYS A 543 -30.96 7.55 5.05
C CYS A 543 -30.90 6.05 4.73
N PHE A 544 -29.71 5.43 4.80
CA PHE A 544 -29.47 4.02 4.49
C PHE A 544 -28.99 3.26 5.74
N ALA A 545 -29.32 1.97 5.81
CA ALA A 545 -28.90 1.02 6.85
C ALA A 545 -28.66 -0.38 6.26
N GLY A 546 -27.84 -1.19 6.93
CA GLY A 546 -27.70 -2.63 6.73
C GLY A 546 -27.07 -3.34 7.94
N CYS A 547 -27.69 -4.43 8.42
CA CYS A 547 -27.04 -5.65 8.94
C CYS A 547 -28.12 -6.73 9.26
N PRO A 548 -27.92 -8.05 9.01
CA PRO A 548 -29.02 -9.03 8.92
C PRO A 548 -29.51 -9.71 10.20
N ASN A 549 -28.97 -9.42 11.40
CA ASN A 549 -29.10 -10.32 12.56
C ASN A 549 -29.73 -9.73 13.84
N PHE A 550 -30.89 -9.06 13.78
CA PHE A 550 -31.66 -8.77 15.00
C PHE A 550 -33.17 -9.06 14.87
N GLN A 551 -33.74 -9.63 15.95
CA GLN A 551 -35.15 -10.03 16.11
C GLN A 551 -36.03 -8.81 16.46
N SER A 552 -37.18 -8.68 15.78
CA SER A 552 -38.12 -7.54 15.80
C SER A 552 -38.86 -7.33 17.14
N MET A 553 -39.10 -6.07 17.54
CA MET A 553 -39.83 -5.66 18.76
C MET A 553 -41.19 -4.94 18.54
N TYR A 554 -41.86 -5.05 17.37
CA TYR A 554 -43.18 -4.39 17.14
C TYR A 554 -44.36 -5.35 16.88
N GLU A 555 -45.58 -4.93 17.30
CA GLU A 555 -46.87 -5.66 17.33
C GLU A 555 -47.48 -6.09 15.97
N ARG A 556 -46.85 -5.86 14.80
CA ARG A 556 -47.37 -6.31 13.49
C ARG A 556 -46.27 -6.88 12.58
N PRO A 557 -46.43 -8.08 11.99
CA PRO A 557 -45.36 -8.74 11.24
C PRO A 557 -45.34 -8.39 9.74
N ILE A 558 -44.13 -8.20 9.19
CA ILE A 558 -43.83 -8.18 7.74
C ILE A 558 -43.18 -9.52 7.39
N ARG A 559 -43.59 -10.16 6.27
CA ARG A 559 -42.96 -11.38 5.77
C ARG A 559 -42.24 -11.13 4.45
N ILE A 560 -41.03 -11.68 4.34
CA ILE A 560 -40.19 -11.64 3.14
C ILE A 560 -40.02 -13.09 2.68
N ASN A 561 -40.36 -13.39 1.43
CA ASN A 561 -40.04 -14.66 0.79
C ASN A 561 -39.18 -14.43 -0.45
N SER A 562 -38.46 -15.47 -0.87
CA SER A 562 -37.20 -15.41 -1.60
C SER A 562 -37.18 -14.71 -2.98
N ASN A 563 -38.30 -14.18 -3.50
CA ASN A 563 -38.32 -13.42 -4.75
C ASN A 563 -39.43 -12.33 -4.85
N GLU A 564 -40.22 -12.10 -3.80
CA GLU A 564 -41.29 -11.08 -3.79
C GLU A 564 -41.47 -10.51 -2.37
N PHE A 565 -41.85 -9.23 -2.26
CA PHE A 565 -42.30 -8.65 -0.99
C PHE A 565 -43.74 -8.11 -1.12
N GLU A 566 -44.58 -8.46 -0.16
CA GLU A 566 -46.00 -8.09 -0.08
C GLU A 566 -46.28 -7.36 1.23
N ILE A 567 -47.08 -6.30 1.16
CA ILE A 567 -47.54 -5.55 2.33
C ILE A 567 -49.04 -5.84 2.52
N PHE A 568 -49.39 -6.30 3.73
CA PHE A 568 -50.75 -6.66 4.10
C PHE A 568 -51.35 -5.62 5.03
N ASP A 569 -52.63 -5.28 4.81
CA ASP A 569 -53.43 -4.65 5.85
C ASP A 569 -54.11 -5.73 6.69
N TYR A 570 -53.94 -5.67 7.99
CA TYR A 570 -54.69 -6.49 8.94
C TYR A 570 -55.41 -5.56 9.89
N GLU A 571 -56.73 -5.45 9.72
CA GLU A 571 -57.58 -4.92 10.77
C GLU A 571 -57.74 -5.98 11.86
N LEU A 572 -57.18 -5.70 13.04
CA LEU A 572 -57.44 -6.45 14.26
C LEU A 572 -58.86 -6.14 14.74
N ASN A 573 -59.86 -6.86 14.23
CA ASN A 573 -61.17 -6.92 14.88
C ASN A 573 -61.05 -7.79 16.13
N ARG A 574 -60.95 -7.16 17.31
CA ARG A 574 -60.78 -7.82 18.62
C ARG A 574 -61.94 -8.75 19.06
N SER A 575 -62.93 -9.03 18.22
CA SER A 575 -64.09 -9.84 18.59
C SER A 575 -64.22 -11.20 17.90
N GLN A 576 -63.46 -11.51 16.85
CA GLN A 576 -63.47 -12.85 16.23
C GLN A 576 -62.08 -13.20 15.71
N GLY A 577 -61.42 -14.19 16.32
CA GLY A 577 -60.03 -14.57 16.08
C GLY A 577 -59.73 -15.23 14.72
N ASN A 578 -60.08 -14.57 13.61
CA ASN A 578 -59.61 -14.94 12.28
C ASN A 578 -59.25 -13.68 11.47
N SER A 579 -57.95 -13.53 11.17
CA SER A 579 -57.43 -12.43 10.35
C SER A 579 -57.35 -12.86 8.89
N LYS A 580 -58.23 -12.35 8.02
CA LYS A 580 -58.05 -12.38 6.56
C LYS A 580 -57.56 -11.00 6.10
N GLY A 581 -56.26 -10.87 5.84
CA GLY A 581 -55.67 -9.67 5.27
C GLY A 581 -55.77 -9.69 3.74
N ARG A 582 -55.99 -8.53 3.12
CA ARG A 582 -55.86 -8.34 1.67
C ARG A 582 -54.51 -7.66 1.36
N PRO A 583 -53.76 -8.10 0.34
CA PRO A 583 -52.53 -7.44 -0.08
C PRO A 583 -52.88 -6.09 -0.69
N ILE A 584 -52.19 -5.04 -0.25
CA ILE A 584 -52.43 -3.67 -0.72
C ILE A 584 -51.45 -3.27 -1.84
N ALA A 585 -50.31 -3.97 -1.93
CA ALA A 585 -49.35 -3.87 -3.04
C ALA A 585 -48.41 -5.10 -3.07
N SER A 586 -48.04 -5.56 -4.29
CA SER A 586 -47.03 -6.60 -4.53
C SER A 586 -46.00 -6.13 -5.58
N PHE A 587 -44.73 -6.52 -5.42
CA PHE A 587 -43.66 -6.16 -6.35
C PHE A 587 -42.77 -7.38 -6.68
N LYS A 588 -42.41 -7.54 -7.97
CA LYS A 588 -41.48 -8.57 -8.48
C LYS A 588 -40.12 -7.98 -8.82
N VAL A 589 -39.04 -8.69 -8.51
CA VAL A 589 -37.66 -8.34 -8.91
C VAL A 589 -37.37 -8.93 -10.30
N PRO A 590 -36.84 -8.16 -11.29
CA PRO A 590 -36.50 -8.72 -12.60
C PRO A 590 -35.22 -9.57 -12.51
N GLN A 591 -35.24 -10.76 -13.09
CA GLN A 591 -34.03 -11.57 -13.31
C GLN A 591 -33.25 -11.02 -14.51
N SER A 592 -32.01 -10.62 -14.29
CA SER A 592 -30.98 -10.48 -15.33
C SER A 592 -29.68 -10.99 -14.69
N GLY A 593 -29.03 -12.07 -15.11
CA GLY A 593 -28.93 -12.63 -16.44
C GLY A 593 -27.57 -12.25 -17.03
N PHE A 594 -26.48 -12.83 -16.52
CA PHE A 594 -25.20 -12.93 -17.24
C PHE A 594 -24.55 -14.27 -16.93
N SER A 595 -24.51 -15.11 -17.97
CA SER A 595 -23.75 -16.35 -18.08
C SER A 595 -22.29 -16.05 -18.43
N CYS A 596 -21.37 -16.87 -17.89
CA CYS A 596 -19.98 -16.92 -18.31
C CYS A 596 -19.84 -17.31 -19.80
N SER A 597 -18.94 -16.59 -20.48
CA SER A 597 -18.00 -17.12 -21.48
C SER A 597 -16.74 -16.29 -21.42
#